data_AF-A0A954L4P8-F1
#
_entry.id   AF-A0A954L4P8-F1
#
_cell.length_a   1.000
_cell.length_b   1.000
_cell.length_c   1.000
_cell.angle_alpha   90.00
_cell.angle_beta   90.00
_cell.angle_gamma   90.00
#
_symmetry.space_group_name_H-M   'P 1'
#
loop_
_entity.id
_entity.type
_entity.pdbx_description
1 polymer ?
#
loop_
_entity_poly.entity_id
_entity_poly.type
_entity_poly.pdbx_seq_one_letter_code
_entity_poly.pdbx_strand_id
1 'polypeptide(L)'
;MTSEAPTQPETPAKPSLNDLVAVVTDWLRLLIDPDGVVELRALKCQASNYRKPHTRSGFFDGEHLEEMDRRAVILSRDVAPGVYLTLNPVHRDLLSRRCNRVDVAESGTLATDANITCRRWLLVDADPIRIADVSSTNAEKALALETVEAVRIHLREQGWPEPILADSGNGYHLLYRIDLPVDDGGLVERCLKALAGRFDNVAVKIDTKVFNPSRIVKLYGTASRKGDNTPERPHRRSRILETPDERIPVPIALLESLAATAPAPAAPPPRSAASGGRKQKSVFDRAQKYLAKLPAAVSGEGGHSATFRAACALVLGFDLSPDDAYPLLMEWNQTHCEPPWDEHELRHKLQDADKKEGERGYLLNQRRNNGGQQRNGHKRTSSGETASTTGAGGGRIDSPPVSGADPNDNKPSIDAGNRNLQEVTAQAWAAIDNANHPPFLFRYGGLPGRIERDDHDEPIVRLVDEDRMRHVLARVAHWTKEVGSGDEVQIVDAMPPKDVVKDVLATPDMPLPVLTRIVEAPVFASD
;
A
#
# COMPACT_ATOMS: atom_id res chain seq x y z
N MET A 1 13.34 -55.48 51.45
CA MET A 1 12.45 -54.88 50.43
C MET A 1 12.39 -53.39 50.69
N THR A 2 13.35 -52.64 50.14
CA THR A 2 13.35 -51.18 50.15
C THR A 2 12.58 -50.71 48.92
N SER A 3 11.46 -50.06 49.17
CA SER A 3 10.56 -49.47 48.19
C SER A 3 11.21 -48.23 47.57
N GLU A 4 11.68 -48.32 46.33
CA GLU A 4 12.03 -47.14 45.53
C GLU A 4 10.74 -46.42 45.10
N ALA A 5 10.65 -45.14 45.44
CA ALA A 5 9.58 -44.27 44.99
C ALA A 5 9.73 -44.01 43.48
N PRO A 6 8.63 -43.97 42.72
CA PRO A 6 8.69 -43.75 41.28
C PRO A 6 9.18 -42.34 40.96
N THR A 7 10.32 -42.28 40.27
CA THR A 7 10.90 -41.06 39.71
C THR A 7 9.91 -40.43 38.73
N GLN A 8 9.51 -39.18 38.98
CA GLN A 8 8.69 -38.44 38.04
C GLN A 8 9.46 -38.22 36.73
N PRO A 9 8.79 -38.30 35.56
CA PRO A 9 9.45 -38.03 34.29
C PRO A 9 9.93 -36.57 34.26
N GLU A 10 11.24 -36.38 34.13
CA GLU A 10 11.84 -35.07 33.95
C GLU A 10 11.23 -34.40 32.72
N THR A 11 10.74 -33.18 32.89
CA THR A 11 10.23 -32.37 31.79
C THR A 11 11.41 -32.06 30.86
N PRO A 12 11.34 -32.33 29.54
CA PRO A 12 12.48 -32.12 28.66
C PRO A 12 12.95 -30.66 28.73
N ALA A 13 14.26 -30.47 28.91
CA ALA A 13 14.87 -29.15 28.97
C ALA A 13 14.51 -28.34 27.71
N LYS A 14 14.16 -27.06 27.88
CA LYS A 14 13.90 -26.18 26.74
C LYS A 14 15.17 -26.09 25.88
N PRO A 15 15.08 -26.27 24.54
CA PRO A 15 16.25 -26.23 23.67
C PRO A 15 16.95 -24.87 23.78
N SER A 16 18.28 -24.88 23.73
CA SER A 16 19.07 -23.65 23.75
C SER A 16 18.84 -22.85 22.46
N LEU A 17 19.21 -21.57 22.46
CA LEU A 17 19.15 -20.75 21.24
C LEU A 17 20.00 -21.37 20.12
N ASN A 18 21.14 -21.97 20.45
CA ASN A 18 22.02 -22.61 19.48
C ASN A 18 21.40 -23.87 18.88
N ASP A 19 20.69 -24.68 19.68
CA ASP A 19 19.97 -25.86 19.18
C ASP A 19 18.84 -25.47 18.22
N LEU A 20 18.13 -24.38 18.55
CA LEU A 20 17.09 -23.84 17.68
C LEU A 20 17.67 -23.30 16.36
N VAL A 21 18.84 -22.64 16.42
CA VAL A 21 19.50 -22.10 15.22
C VAL A 21 20.02 -23.23 14.32
N ALA A 22 20.57 -24.30 14.88
CA ALA A 22 21.02 -25.43 14.07
C ALA A 22 19.86 -26.03 13.24
N VAL A 23 18.71 -26.27 13.86
CA VAL A 23 17.53 -26.86 13.19
C VAL A 23 16.96 -25.93 12.11
N VAL A 24 16.83 -24.63 12.39
CA VAL A 24 16.27 -23.69 11.42
C VAL A 24 17.23 -23.46 10.25
N THR A 25 18.54 -23.44 10.51
CA THR A 25 19.54 -23.38 9.44
C THR A 25 19.45 -24.59 8.52
N ASP A 26 19.23 -25.79 9.05
CA ASP A 26 19.01 -26.99 8.23
C ASP A 26 17.73 -26.89 7.41
N TRP A 27 16.65 -26.34 7.96
CA TRP A 27 15.44 -26.05 7.18
C TRP A 27 15.67 -25.02 6.08
N LEU A 28 16.48 -24.00 6.31
CA LEU A 28 16.87 -23.05 5.26
C LEU A 28 17.64 -23.75 4.13
N ARG A 29 18.56 -24.66 4.46
CA ARG A 29 19.30 -25.49 3.48
C ARG A 29 18.40 -26.45 2.70
N LEU A 30 17.22 -26.79 3.22
CA LEU A 30 16.21 -27.56 2.48
C LEU A 30 15.49 -26.71 1.43
N LEU A 31 15.27 -25.41 1.73
CA LEU A 31 14.48 -24.51 0.89
C LEU A 31 15.30 -23.74 -0.13
N ILE A 32 16.57 -23.47 0.18
CA ILE A 32 17.45 -22.58 -0.59
C ILE A 32 18.55 -23.43 -1.22
N ASP A 33 18.66 -23.39 -2.55
CA ASP A 33 19.74 -24.03 -3.28
C ASP A 33 21.09 -23.39 -2.87
N PRO A 34 22.22 -24.14 -2.81
CA PRO A 34 23.51 -23.62 -2.30
C PRO A 34 24.01 -22.33 -2.97
N ASP A 35 23.78 -22.17 -4.27
CA ASP A 35 24.18 -20.98 -5.03
C ASP A 35 23.10 -19.88 -5.06
N GLY A 36 21.96 -20.14 -4.43
CA GLY A 36 20.80 -19.25 -4.39
C GLY A 36 21.03 -18.03 -3.50
N VAL A 37 20.39 -16.92 -3.86
CA VAL A 37 20.23 -15.75 -3.00
C VAL A 37 18.77 -15.63 -2.62
N VAL A 38 18.51 -15.30 -1.36
CA VAL A 38 17.17 -15.14 -0.79
C VAL A 38 17.05 -13.78 -0.10
N GLU A 39 15.85 -13.21 -0.09
CA GLU A 39 15.55 -12.07 0.78
C GLU A 39 14.90 -12.56 2.09
N LEU A 40 15.45 -12.17 3.24
CA LEU A 40 14.73 -12.18 4.51
C LEU A 40 13.90 -10.91 4.64
N ARG A 41 12.63 -11.02 5.05
CA ARG A 41 11.75 -9.87 5.30
C ARG A 41 11.01 -10.01 6.63
N ALA A 42 11.26 -9.09 7.56
CA ALA A 42 10.51 -8.94 8.81
C ALA A 42 9.52 -7.78 8.67
N LEU A 43 8.23 -8.08 8.77
CA LEU A 43 7.16 -7.13 8.52
C LEU A 43 6.67 -6.49 9.82
N LYS A 44 6.17 -5.25 9.72
CA LYS A 44 5.56 -4.50 10.83
C LYS A 44 6.44 -4.49 12.09
N CYS A 45 7.75 -4.35 11.92
CA CYS A 45 8.69 -4.24 13.02
C CYS A 45 8.36 -3.03 13.89
N GLN A 46 8.17 -3.25 15.19
CA GLN A 46 8.02 -2.20 16.18
C GLN A 46 9.31 -2.12 17.00
N ALA A 47 9.97 -0.97 16.96
CA ALA A 47 11.17 -0.71 17.74
C ALA A 47 11.04 0.66 18.39
N SER A 48 11.57 0.83 19.62
CA SER A 48 11.45 2.06 20.43
C SER A 48 11.88 3.33 19.70
N ASN A 49 12.82 3.19 18.76
CA ASN A 49 13.41 4.32 18.04
C ASN A 49 12.59 4.73 16.80
N TYR A 50 11.48 4.04 16.49
CA TYR A 50 10.66 4.28 15.32
C TYR A 50 9.20 4.54 15.70
N ARG A 51 8.66 5.68 15.26
CA ARG A 51 7.27 6.11 15.55
C ARG A 51 6.19 5.24 14.88
N LYS A 52 6.52 4.55 13.79
CA LYS A 52 5.59 3.73 13.00
C LYS A 52 6.18 2.33 12.75
N PRO A 53 5.33 1.30 12.61
CA PRO A 53 5.78 0.00 12.15
C PRO A 53 6.49 0.12 10.79
N HIS A 54 7.61 -0.59 10.64
CA HIS A 54 8.42 -0.55 9.42
C HIS A 54 8.81 -1.97 8.99
N THR A 55 9.33 -2.12 7.77
CA THR A 55 9.87 -3.40 7.30
C THR A 55 11.37 -3.42 7.50
N ARG A 56 11.91 -4.54 7.99
CA ARG A 56 13.34 -4.82 7.95
C ARG A 56 13.62 -5.94 6.96
N SER A 57 14.67 -5.82 6.18
CA SER A 57 15.01 -6.78 5.12
C SER A 57 16.52 -7.00 5.02
N GLY A 58 16.93 -8.14 4.49
CA GLY A 58 18.32 -8.49 4.20
C GLY A 58 18.41 -9.50 3.06
N PHE A 59 19.51 -9.52 2.32
CA PHE A 59 19.73 -10.48 1.23
C PHE A 59 20.86 -11.42 1.63
N PHE A 60 20.62 -12.72 1.54
CA PHE A 60 21.53 -13.75 2.01
C PHE A 60 21.86 -14.75 0.91
N ASP A 61 23.14 -15.08 0.77
CA ASP A 61 23.59 -16.20 -0.04
C ASP A 61 23.61 -17.52 0.76
N GLY A 62 23.78 -18.65 0.08
CA GLY A 62 23.77 -19.98 0.69
C GLY A 62 24.87 -20.24 1.73
N GLU A 63 25.96 -19.46 1.74
CA GLU A 63 27.02 -19.59 2.74
C GLU A 63 26.67 -18.90 4.06
N HIS A 64 25.72 -17.95 4.04
CA HIS A 64 25.35 -17.12 5.19
C HIS A 64 23.96 -17.46 5.78
N LEU A 65 23.43 -18.65 5.53
CA LEU A 65 22.11 -19.07 6.05
C LEU A 65 22.05 -19.15 7.58
N GLU A 66 23.15 -19.51 8.25
CA GLU A 66 23.21 -19.50 9.71
C GLU A 66 23.10 -18.08 10.27
N GLU A 67 23.74 -17.10 9.61
CA GLU A 67 23.61 -15.69 9.99
C GLU A 67 22.18 -15.18 9.72
N MET A 68 21.58 -15.56 8.59
CA MET A 68 20.18 -15.26 8.29
C MET A 68 19.24 -15.75 9.40
N ASP A 69 19.40 -16.99 9.84
CA ASP A 69 18.60 -17.58 10.90
C ASP A 69 18.76 -16.85 12.24
N ARG A 70 20.00 -16.61 12.69
CA ARG A 70 20.24 -15.82 13.92
C ARG A 70 19.52 -14.48 13.88
N ARG A 71 19.55 -13.79 12.74
CA ARG A 71 18.80 -12.53 12.55
C ARG A 71 17.29 -12.76 12.57
N ALA A 72 16.79 -13.79 11.91
CA ALA A 72 15.38 -14.14 11.89
C ALA A 72 14.83 -14.40 13.30
N VAL A 73 15.54 -15.17 14.13
CA VAL A 73 15.15 -15.48 15.51
C VAL A 73 15.13 -14.21 16.37
N ILE A 74 16.14 -13.35 16.26
CA ILE A 74 16.21 -12.09 16.99
C ILE A 74 15.04 -11.17 16.58
N LEU A 75 14.83 -10.98 15.28
CA LEU A 75 13.73 -10.16 14.76
C LEU A 75 12.38 -10.68 15.22
N SER A 76 12.19 -12.00 15.12
CA SER A 76 10.98 -12.68 15.56
C SER A 76 10.79 -12.58 17.07
N ARG A 77 11.84 -12.50 17.89
CA ARG A 77 11.70 -12.36 19.35
C ARG A 77 11.35 -10.93 19.72
N ASP A 78 12.03 -9.96 19.12
CA ASP A 78 12.13 -8.62 19.69
C ASP A 78 11.17 -7.61 19.05
N VAL A 79 10.97 -7.67 17.73
CA VAL A 79 10.37 -6.54 17.02
C VAL A 79 9.30 -6.93 15.99
N ALA A 80 9.35 -8.13 15.43
CA ALA A 80 8.54 -8.52 14.29
C ALA A 80 7.40 -9.49 14.68
N PRO A 81 6.13 -9.18 14.36
CA PRO A 81 5.03 -10.14 14.47
C PRO A 81 5.18 -11.31 13.49
N GLY A 82 5.95 -11.15 12.41
CA GLY A 82 6.27 -12.22 11.47
C GLY A 82 7.52 -11.94 10.65
N VAL A 83 8.33 -12.98 10.47
CA VAL A 83 9.50 -13.02 9.58
C VAL A 83 9.24 -13.98 8.43
N TYR A 84 9.74 -13.63 7.25
CA TYR A 84 9.48 -14.28 5.98
C TYR A 84 10.75 -14.37 5.15
N LEU A 85 10.75 -15.22 4.14
CA LEU A 85 11.75 -15.23 3.08
C LEU A 85 11.11 -15.26 1.69
N THR A 86 11.79 -14.79 0.64
CA THR A 86 11.36 -15.06 -0.73
C THR A 86 11.46 -16.56 -1.01
N LEU A 87 10.37 -17.16 -1.48
CA LEU A 87 10.33 -18.61 -1.70
C LEU A 87 11.22 -19.04 -2.87
N ASN A 88 11.34 -18.18 -3.89
CA ASN A 88 12.16 -18.39 -5.06
C ASN A 88 13.47 -17.58 -4.98
N PRO A 89 14.55 -18.05 -5.62
CA PRO A 89 15.83 -17.34 -5.62
C PRO A 89 15.70 -15.97 -6.31
N VAL A 90 16.36 -14.98 -5.71
CA VAL A 90 16.47 -13.63 -6.26
C VAL A 90 17.79 -13.46 -7.02
N HIS A 91 17.86 -12.45 -7.89
CA HIS A 91 19.07 -12.10 -8.62
C HIS A 91 20.21 -11.73 -7.65
N ARG A 92 21.43 -12.21 -7.93
CA ARG A 92 22.57 -12.09 -7.02
C ARG A 92 22.93 -10.64 -6.68
N ASP A 93 22.75 -9.73 -7.63
CA ASP A 93 23.03 -8.29 -7.44
C ASP A 93 22.21 -7.65 -6.30
N LEU A 94 21.11 -8.27 -5.85
CA LEU A 94 20.38 -7.76 -4.69
C LEU A 94 21.20 -7.84 -3.39
N LEU A 95 22.24 -8.67 -3.33
CA LEU A 95 23.22 -8.65 -2.23
C LEU A 95 23.82 -7.25 -2.05
N SER A 96 24.03 -6.47 -3.12
CA SER A 96 24.59 -5.11 -3.02
C SER A 96 23.71 -4.14 -2.23
N ARG A 97 22.44 -4.45 -1.95
CA ARG A 97 21.58 -3.64 -1.07
C ARG A 97 21.91 -3.88 0.40
N ARG A 98 21.79 -5.13 0.86
CA ARG A 98 21.93 -5.54 2.27
C ARG A 98 22.58 -6.92 2.39
N CYS A 99 23.78 -7.05 1.82
CA CYS A 99 24.56 -8.29 1.80
C CYS A 99 24.72 -8.86 3.21
N ASN A 100 24.17 -10.06 3.41
CA ASN A 100 24.30 -10.91 4.59
C ASN A 100 24.03 -10.17 5.92
N ARG A 101 23.14 -9.17 5.89
CA ARG A 101 22.75 -8.35 7.04
C ARG A 101 21.30 -7.91 6.93
N VAL A 102 20.68 -7.55 8.05
CA VAL A 102 19.31 -7.03 8.08
C VAL A 102 19.26 -5.59 8.57
N ASP A 103 18.64 -4.73 7.77
CA ASP A 103 18.42 -3.33 8.10
C ASP A 103 17.00 -2.88 7.73
N VAL A 104 16.63 -1.65 8.06
CA VAL A 104 15.37 -1.05 7.63
C VAL A 104 15.31 -1.03 6.10
N ALA A 105 14.19 -1.47 5.55
CA ALA A 105 13.95 -1.45 4.11
C ALA A 105 13.42 -0.08 3.69
N GLU A 106 14.16 0.61 2.85
CA GLU A 106 13.70 1.82 2.17
C GLU A 106 12.76 1.47 1.01
N SER A 107 11.95 2.45 0.58
CA SER A 107 11.02 2.30 -0.53
C SER A 107 11.75 1.82 -1.79
N GLY A 108 11.19 0.83 -2.50
CA GLY A 108 11.78 0.24 -3.70
C GLY A 108 12.98 -0.69 -3.50
N THR A 109 13.43 -0.91 -2.26
CA THR A 109 14.63 -1.73 -1.99
C THR A 109 14.35 -3.20 -1.66
N LEU A 110 13.08 -3.61 -1.67
CA LEU A 110 12.64 -5.00 -1.48
C LEU A 110 12.72 -5.79 -2.80
N ALA A 111 12.75 -7.13 -2.74
CA ALA A 111 12.61 -7.95 -3.94
C ALA A 111 11.19 -7.87 -4.51
N THR A 112 11.12 -7.85 -5.84
CA THR A 112 9.89 -7.85 -6.66
C THR A 112 9.94 -9.03 -7.63
N ASP A 113 8.84 -9.29 -8.35
CA ASP A 113 8.78 -10.36 -9.36
C ASP A 113 9.90 -10.23 -10.42
N ALA A 114 10.28 -8.99 -10.78
CA ALA A 114 11.35 -8.71 -11.73
C ALA A 114 12.75 -9.11 -11.22
N ASN A 115 12.90 -9.43 -9.94
CA ASN A 115 14.16 -9.84 -9.35
C ASN A 115 14.28 -11.36 -9.19
N ILE A 116 13.26 -12.13 -9.54
CA ILE A 116 13.28 -13.60 -9.39
C ILE A 116 13.97 -14.24 -10.58
N THR A 117 14.82 -15.24 -10.33
CA THR A 117 15.60 -15.89 -11.40
C THR A 117 14.92 -17.13 -11.97
N CYS A 118 14.13 -17.84 -11.16
CA CYS A 118 13.37 -19.03 -11.55
C CYS A 118 12.37 -19.40 -10.45
N ARG A 119 11.47 -20.34 -10.73
CA ARG A 119 10.54 -20.89 -9.74
C ARG A 119 11.05 -22.25 -9.26
N ARG A 120 11.11 -22.41 -7.94
CA ARG A 120 11.65 -23.61 -7.27
C ARG A 120 10.59 -24.34 -6.45
N TRP A 121 9.52 -23.66 -6.06
CA TRP A 121 8.50 -24.23 -5.21
C TRP A 121 7.08 -23.86 -5.67
N LEU A 122 6.18 -24.85 -5.64
CA LEU A 122 4.75 -24.64 -5.60
C LEU A 122 4.32 -24.66 -4.12
N LEU A 123 3.85 -23.52 -3.62
CA LEU A 123 3.31 -23.38 -2.27
C LEU A 123 1.80 -23.62 -2.28
N VAL A 124 1.34 -24.67 -1.61
CA VAL A 124 -0.07 -24.84 -1.25
C VAL A 124 -0.23 -24.35 0.18
N ASP A 125 -0.96 -23.25 0.38
CA ASP A 125 -1.18 -22.64 1.70
C ASP A 125 -2.64 -22.85 2.13
N ALA A 126 -2.87 -23.74 3.10
CA ALA A 126 -4.19 -24.04 3.65
C ALA A 126 -4.38 -23.30 4.98
N ASP A 127 -5.27 -22.31 4.96
CA ASP A 127 -5.50 -21.41 6.09
C ASP A 127 -6.97 -21.51 6.57
N PRO A 128 -7.22 -21.59 7.89
CA PRO A 128 -8.57 -21.56 8.43
C PRO A 128 -9.28 -20.22 8.15
N ILE A 129 -10.56 -20.28 7.83
CA ILE A 129 -11.45 -19.12 7.73
C ILE A 129 -11.74 -18.62 9.15
N ARG A 130 -11.41 -17.36 9.40
CA ARG A 130 -11.55 -16.68 10.70
C ARG A 130 -11.61 -15.17 10.48
N ILE A 131 -11.99 -14.43 11.51
CA ILE A 131 -11.93 -12.96 11.48
C ILE A 131 -10.48 -12.49 11.25
N ALA A 132 -10.32 -11.34 10.61
CA ALA A 132 -9.01 -10.78 10.32
C ALA A 132 -8.23 -10.45 11.61
N ASP A 133 -6.90 -10.48 11.51
CA ASP A 133 -5.95 -10.07 12.56
C ASP A 133 -6.02 -10.83 13.89
N VAL A 134 -6.44 -12.09 13.89
CA VAL A 134 -6.31 -12.99 15.06
C VAL A 134 -5.59 -14.28 14.70
N SER A 135 -4.90 -14.90 15.66
CA SER A 135 -4.30 -16.25 15.53
C SER A 135 -5.36 -17.36 15.53
N SER A 136 -5.00 -18.54 15.01
CA SER A 136 -5.94 -19.66 14.82
C SER A 136 -6.12 -20.41 16.13
N THR A 137 -7.32 -20.92 16.39
CA THR A 137 -7.55 -21.87 17.47
C THR A 137 -6.93 -23.23 17.15
N ASN A 138 -6.81 -24.10 18.15
CA ASN A 138 -6.34 -25.48 17.91
C ASN A 138 -7.32 -26.26 17.02
N ALA A 139 -8.64 -26.05 17.18
CA ALA A 139 -9.65 -26.70 16.36
C ALA A 139 -9.62 -26.21 14.90
N GLU A 140 -9.50 -24.89 14.68
CA GLU A 140 -9.31 -24.30 13.35
C GLU A 140 -8.08 -24.90 12.65
N LYS A 141 -6.96 -25.04 13.38
CA LYS A 141 -5.75 -25.67 12.84
C LYS A 141 -5.93 -27.16 12.50
N ALA A 142 -6.62 -27.92 13.34
CA ALA A 142 -6.87 -29.34 13.06
C ALA A 142 -7.57 -29.53 11.70
N LEU A 143 -8.57 -28.69 11.42
CA LEU A 143 -9.28 -28.70 10.12
C LEU A 143 -8.36 -28.31 8.95
N ALA A 144 -7.46 -27.34 9.14
CA ALA A 144 -6.48 -27.00 8.11
C ALA A 144 -5.47 -28.12 7.84
N LEU A 145 -5.05 -28.85 8.88
CA LEU A 145 -4.20 -30.03 8.72
C LEU A 145 -4.92 -31.15 7.95
N GLU A 146 -6.17 -31.45 8.31
CA GLU A 146 -6.99 -32.42 7.57
C GLU A 146 -7.11 -32.04 6.09
N THR A 147 -7.35 -30.76 5.80
CA THR A 147 -7.46 -30.25 4.43
C THR A 147 -6.16 -30.40 3.66
N VAL A 148 -5.02 -30.02 4.27
CA VAL A 148 -3.72 -30.11 3.59
C VAL A 148 -3.29 -31.56 3.37
N GLU A 149 -3.58 -32.47 4.30
CA GLU A 149 -3.31 -33.90 4.12
C GLU A 149 -4.19 -34.51 3.04
N ALA A 150 -5.46 -34.09 2.93
CA ALA A 150 -6.32 -34.51 1.81
C ALA A 150 -5.76 -34.07 0.45
N VAL A 151 -5.18 -32.86 0.35
CA VAL A 151 -4.45 -32.42 -0.85
C VAL A 151 -3.25 -33.33 -1.12
N ARG A 152 -2.42 -33.58 -0.10
CA ARG A 152 -1.22 -34.41 -0.22
C ARG A 152 -1.53 -35.82 -0.71
N ILE A 153 -2.52 -36.48 -0.10
CA ILE A 153 -2.99 -37.82 -0.49
C ILE A 153 -3.44 -37.82 -1.94
N HIS A 154 -4.27 -36.85 -2.33
CA HIS A 154 -4.78 -36.77 -3.69
C HIS A 154 -3.70 -36.57 -4.75
N LEU A 155 -2.69 -35.75 -4.47
CA LEU A 155 -1.57 -35.53 -5.39
C LEU A 155 -0.65 -36.76 -5.45
N ARG A 156 -0.42 -37.44 -4.32
CA ARG A 156 0.31 -38.71 -4.27
C ARG A 156 -0.34 -39.79 -5.13
N GLU A 157 -1.67 -39.91 -5.10
CA GLU A 157 -2.43 -40.85 -5.95
C GLU A 157 -2.26 -40.57 -7.45
N GLN A 158 -1.91 -39.34 -7.82
CA GLN A 158 -1.58 -38.94 -9.20
C GLN A 158 -0.09 -39.10 -9.54
N GLY A 159 0.70 -39.67 -8.64
CA GLY A 159 2.14 -39.87 -8.84
C GLY A 159 3.00 -38.64 -8.58
N TRP A 160 2.49 -37.63 -7.86
CA TRP A 160 3.32 -36.51 -7.42
C TRP A 160 4.34 -36.97 -6.38
N PRO A 161 5.58 -36.44 -6.40
CA PRO A 161 6.57 -36.66 -5.34
C PRO A 161 6.11 -36.06 -4.00
N GLU A 162 6.70 -36.52 -2.90
CA GLU A 162 6.37 -36.02 -1.56
C GLU A 162 6.78 -34.54 -1.37
N PRO A 163 5.92 -33.70 -0.78
CA PRO A 163 6.24 -32.32 -0.45
C PRO A 163 6.96 -32.20 0.89
N ILE A 164 7.50 -31.01 1.17
CA ILE A 164 7.74 -30.61 2.55
C ILE A 164 6.39 -30.20 3.16
N LEU A 165 6.02 -30.78 4.30
CA LEU A 165 4.87 -30.37 5.11
C LEU A 165 5.34 -29.45 6.23
N ALA A 166 4.74 -28.27 6.35
CA ALA A 166 5.09 -27.31 7.38
C ALA A 166 3.87 -26.71 8.08
N ASP A 167 4.05 -26.45 9.37
CA ASP A 167 3.15 -25.65 10.20
C ASP A 167 3.56 -24.18 10.09
N SER A 168 2.70 -23.36 9.48
CA SER A 168 2.96 -21.91 9.31
C SER A 168 2.73 -21.11 10.60
N GLY A 169 2.22 -21.77 11.64
CA GLY A 169 1.80 -21.22 12.93
C GLY A 169 0.29 -21.01 13.02
N ASN A 170 -0.38 -20.69 11.91
CA ASN A 170 -1.83 -20.45 11.85
C ASN A 170 -2.58 -21.30 10.81
N GLY A 171 -1.86 -21.88 9.86
CA GLY A 171 -2.34 -22.84 8.87
C GLY A 171 -1.23 -23.85 8.57
N TYR A 172 -1.31 -24.49 7.42
CA TYR A 172 -0.33 -25.49 6.98
C TYR A 172 0.07 -25.27 5.54
N HIS A 173 1.34 -25.52 5.25
CA HIS A 173 1.90 -25.43 3.91
C HIS A 173 2.31 -26.80 3.40
N LEU A 174 2.05 -27.07 2.12
CA LEU A 174 2.80 -28.05 1.34
C LEU A 174 3.70 -27.29 0.36
N LEU A 175 4.98 -27.65 0.35
CA LEU A 175 5.96 -27.11 -0.58
C LEU A 175 6.41 -28.23 -1.50
N TYR A 176 5.86 -28.24 -2.72
CA TYR A 176 6.29 -29.16 -3.78
C TYR A 176 7.45 -28.55 -4.55
N ARG A 177 8.54 -29.30 -4.71
CA ARG A 177 9.67 -28.87 -5.54
C ARG A 177 9.21 -28.80 -6.99
N ILE A 178 9.51 -27.72 -7.69
CA ILE A 178 9.25 -27.54 -9.13
C ILE A 178 10.49 -26.94 -9.79
N ASP A 179 10.64 -27.08 -11.10
CA ASP A 179 11.67 -26.39 -11.86
C ASP A 179 11.03 -25.71 -13.07
N LEU A 180 10.61 -24.46 -12.88
CA LEU A 180 9.96 -23.67 -13.91
C LEU A 180 10.70 -22.35 -14.15
N PRO A 181 10.63 -21.78 -15.36
CA PRO A 181 11.01 -20.41 -15.61
C PRO A 181 10.19 -19.42 -14.76
N VAL A 182 10.65 -18.17 -14.67
CA VAL A 182 9.94 -17.09 -13.97
C VAL A 182 8.54 -16.89 -14.55
N ASP A 183 8.46 -16.78 -15.88
CA ASP A 183 7.19 -16.81 -16.61
C ASP A 183 6.78 -18.27 -16.86
N ASP A 184 5.85 -18.75 -16.05
CA ASP A 184 5.27 -20.09 -16.12
C ASP A 184 3.96 -20.12 -16.91
N GLY A 185 3.60 -19.03 -17.60
CA GLY A 185 2.34 -18.92 -18.33
C GLY A 185 1.09 -19.10 -17.44
N GLY A 186 1.20 -18.79 -16.14
CA GLY A 186 0.13 -18.95 -15.15
C GLY A 186 -0.14 -20.40 -14.72
N LEU A 187 0.80 -21.33 -14.97
CA LEU A 187 0.66 -22.74 -14.58
C LEU A 187 0.47 -22.92 -13.08
N VAL A 188 1.30 -22.26 -12.26
CA VAL A 188 1.21 -22.28 -10.79
C VAL A 188 -0.15 -21.78 -10.32
N GLU A 189 -0.63 -20.66 -10.89
CA GLU A 189 -1.94 -20.09 -10.53
C GLU A 189 -3.08 -21.08 -10.83
N ARG A 190 -3.06 -21.73 -12.00
CA ARG A 190 -4.07 -22.74 -12.36
C ARG A 190 -4.02 -23.96 -11.45
N CYS A 191 -2.83 -24.45 -11.07
CA CYS A 191 -2.69 -25.53 -10.10
C CYS A 191 -3.35 -25.15 -8.75
N LEU A 192 -3.09 -23.95 -8.24
CA LEU A 192 -3.69 -23.50 -6.98
C LEU A 192 -5.21 -23.37 -7.09
N LYS A 193 -5.73 -22.84 -8.21
CA LYS A 193 -7.18 -22.75 -8.46
C LYS A 193 -7.84 -24.13 -8.56
N ALA A 194 -7.17 -25.11 -9.17
CA ALA A 194 -7.65 -26.49 -9.22
C ALA A 194 -7.75 -27.10 -7.82
N LEU A 195 -6.71 -26.93 -7.00
CA LEU A 195 -6.71 -27.40 -5.61
C LEU A 195 -7.79 -26.71 -4.78
N ALA A 196 -7.87 -25.38 -4.84
CA ALA A 196 -8.90 -24.62 -4.13
C ALA A 196 -10.32 -25.04 -4.56
N GLY A 197 -10.56 -25.20 -5.87
CA GLY A 197 -11.85 -25.66 -6.39
C GLY A 197 -12.29 -27.04 -5.88
N ARG A 198 -11.33 -27.88 -5.47
CA ARG A 198 -11.60 -29.23 -4.96
C ARG A 198 -11.64 -29.32 -3.43
N PHE A 199 -10.80 -28.56 -2.73
CA PHE A 199 -10.55 -28.76 -1.30
C PHE A 199 -11.00 -27.59 -0.41
N ASP A 200 -11.33 -26.44 -0.99
CA ASP A 200 -11.96 -25.35 -0.24
C ASP A 200 -13.24 -25.84 0.42
N ASN A 201 -13.44 -25.43 1.67
CA ASN A 201 -14.66 -25.74 2.41
C ASN A 201 -15.08 -24.55 3.29
N VAL A 202 -16.11 -24.76 4.12
CA VAL A 202 -16.66 -23.71 4.99
C VAL A 202 -15.71 -23.29 6.13
N ALA A 203 -14.68 -24.09 6.41
CA ALA A 203 -13.74 -23.86 7.51
C ALA A 203 -12.31 -23.53 7.04
N VAL A 204 -11.90 -23.96 5.84
CA VAL A 204 -10.52 -23.81 5.34
C VAL A 204 -10.52 -23.40 3.88
N LYS A 205 -9.57 -22.53 3.53
CA LYS A 205 -9.30 -22.10 2.16
C LYS A 205 -7.87 -22.39 1.77
N ILE A 206 -7.67 -22.78 0.51
CA ILE A 206 -6.35 -22.78 -0.12
C ILE A 206 -6.12 -21.39 -0.71
N ASP A 207 -5.06 -20.70 -0.30
CA ASP A 207 -4.76 -19.36 -0.83
C ASP A 207 -4.33 -19.47 -2.30
N THR A 208 -5.19 -18.99 -3.20
CA THR A 208 -4.93 -18.97 -4.64
C THR A 208 -4.11 -17.76 -5.08
N LYS A 209 -3.79 -16.82 -4.19
CA LYS A 209 -3.05 -15.59 -4.49
C LYS A 209 -1.55 -15.70 -4.26
N VAL A 210 -1.05 -16.88 -3.88
CA VAL A 210 0.39 -17.12 -3.61
C VAL A 210 1.21 -17.48 -4.85
N PHE A 211 0.68 -17.29 -6.06
CA PHE A 211 1.32 -17.73 -7.30
C PHE A 211 2.41 -16.79 -7.86
N ASN A 212 2.51 -15.54 -7.38
CA ASN A 212 3.46 -14.59 -7.97
C ASN A 212 4.92 -15.03 -7.72
N PRO A 213 5.87 -14.78 -8.65
CA PRO A 213 7.26 -15.23 -8.53
C PRO A 213 7.93 -14.83 -7.21
N SER A 214 7.76 -13.59 -6.75
CA SER A 214 8.41 -13.08 -5.54
C SER A 214 7.65 -13.37 -4.26
N ARG A 215 6.77 -14.37 -4.27
CA ARG A 215 5.99 -14.77 -3.09
C ARG A 215 6.92 -15.01 -1.91
N ILE A 216 6.64 -14.30 -0.82
CA ILE A 216 7.28 -14.55 0.47
C ILE A 216 6.54 -15.66 1.22
N VAL A 217 7.29 -16.54 1.86
CA VAL A 217 6.78 -17.61 2.73
C VAL A 217 7.29 -17.38 4.16
N LYS A 218 6.56 -17.90 5.15
CA LYS A 218 7.01 -17.88 6.55
C LYS A 218 8.41 -18.49 6.66
N LEU A 219 9.32 -17.79 7.34
CA LEU A 219 10.61 -18.37 7.72
C LEU A 219 10.36 -19.34 8.87
N TYR A 220 10.32 -20.63 8.56
CA TYR A 220 10.02 -21.68 9.54
C TYR A 220 11.00 -21.64 10.70
N GLY A 221 10.48 -21.79 11.91
CA GLY A 221 11.23 -21.56 13.14
C GLY A 221 10.98 -20.19 13.75
N THR A 222 10.33 -19.26 13.05
CA THR A 222 9.93 -17.96 13.62
C THR A 222 8.46 -17.96 14.06
N ALA A 223 8.10 -17.02 14.93
CA ALA A 223 6.74 -16.88 15.43
C ALA A 223 5.79 -16.29 14.38
N SER A 224 4.55 -16.74 14.43
CA SER A 224 3.41 -16.16 13.72
C SER A 224 2.48 -15.52 14.73
N ARG A 225 2.50 -14.17 14.79
CA ARG A 225 1.69 -13.36 15.70
C ARG A 225 0.66 -12.56 14.93
N LYS A 226 -0.62 -12.82 15.20
CA LYS A 226 -1.77 -12.03 14.73
C LYS A 226 -2.64 -11.72 15.95
N GLY A 227 -2.96 -10.45 16.17
CA GLY A 227 -3.68 -10.01 17.37
C GLY A 227 -2.96 -10.37 18.68
N ASP A 228 -3.73 -10.43 19.77
CA ASP A 228 -3.21 -10.79 21.09
C ASP A 228 -2.96 -12.29 21.25
N ASN A 229 -2.04 -12.64 22.15
CA ASN A 229 -1.74 -14.02 22.50
C ASN A 229 -2.70 -14.48 23.62
N THR A 230 -3.71 -15.28 23.28
CA THR A 230 -4.66 -15.83 24.26
C THR A 230 -4.56 -17.36 24.33
N PRO A 231 -5.03 -17.99 25.42
CA PRO A 231 -5.11 -19.47 25.50
C PRO A 231 -5.88 -20.10 24.32
N GLU A 232 -6.94 -19.43 23.84
CA GLU A 232 -7.79 -19.89 22.75
C GLU A 232 -7.15 -19.65 21.38
N ARG A 233 -6.42 -18.54 21.21
CA ARG A 233 -5.78 -18.11 19.95
C ARG A 233 -4.29 -17.81 20.18
N PRO A 234 -3.49 -18.82 20.54
CA PRO A 234 -2.11 -18.59 20.92
C PRO A 234 -1.26 -18.23 19.71
N HIS A 235 -0.25 -17.40 19.94
CA HIS A 235 0.86 -17.20 19.02
C HIS A 235 1.70 -18.48 18.99
N ARG A 236 2.07 -18.95 17.79
CA ARG A 236 2.82 -20.20 17.62
C ARG A 236 4.10 -19.98 16.84
N ARG A 237 5.12 -20.77 17.15
CA ARG A 237 6.32 -20.89 16.32
C ARG A 237 6.00 -21.81 15.15
N SER A 238 6.29 -21.34 13.94
CA SER A 238 6.20 -22.13 12.71
C SER A 238 7.31 -23.20 12.68
N ARG A 239 7.10 -24.31 11.98
CA ARG A 239 8.07 -25.41 11.90
C ARG A 239 7.85 -26.27 10.67
N ILE A 240 8.91 -26.87 10.15
CA ILE A 240 8.77 -28.00 9.23
C ILE A 240 8.40 -29.23 10.05
N LEU A 241 7.40 -29.99 9.59
CA LEU A 241 6.89 -31.19 10.23
C LEU A 241 7.47 -32.44 9.60
N GLU A 242 7.45 -32.49 8.27
CA GLU A 242 7.95 -33.60 7.48
C GLU A 242 8.72 -33.09 6.27
N THR A 243 9.76 -33.83 5.91
CA THR A 243 10.62 -33.57 4.75
C THR A 243 10.67 -34.83 3.90
N PRO A 244 10.62 -34.73 2.57
CA PRO A 244 10.85 -35.89 1.71
C PRO A 244 12.32 -36.32 1.78
N ASP A 245 12.60 -37.60 1.53
CA ASP A 245 13.97 -38.13 1.44
C ASP A 245 14.76 -37.42 0.33
N GLU A 246 14.09 -37.14 -0.79
CA GLU A 246 14.64 -36.44 -1.94
C GLU A 246 13.72 -35.31 -2.40
N ARG A 247 14.30 -34.16 -2.77
CA ARG A 247 13.58 -33.02 -3.34
C ARG A 247 13.39 -33.20 -4.85
N ILE A 248 12.61 -34.19 -5.25
CA ILE A 248 12.32 -34.48 -6.67
C ILE A 248 11.37 -33.41 -7.22
N PRO A 249 11.73 -32.68 -8.30
CA PRO A 249 10.82 -31.73 -8.94
C PRO A 249 9.59 -32.45 -9.51
N VAL A 250 8.40 -31.90 -9.28
CA VAL A 250 7.17 -32.37 -9.90
C VAL A 250 7.31 -32.26 -11.43
N PRO A 251 7.12 -33.34 -12.19
CA PRO A 251 7.12 -33.29 -13.65
C PRO A 251 6.09 -32.29 -14.19
N ILE A 252 6.47 -31.52 -15.22
CA ILE A 252 5.58 -30.52 -15.85
C ILE A 252 4.25 -31.14 -16.30
N ALA A 253 4.26 -32.38 -16.81
CA ALA A 253 3.03 -33.07 -17.20
C ALA A 253 2.03 -33.26 -16.05
N LEU A 254 2.50 -33.49 -14.82
CA LEU A 254 1.63 -33.59 -13.63
C LEU A 254 1.08 -32.22 -13.23
N LEU A 255 1.90 -31.17 -13.32
CA LEU A 255 1.46 -29.79 -13.11
C LEU A 255 0.38 -29.40 -14.13
N GLU A 256 0.58 -29.70 -15.42
CA GLU A 256 -0.41 -29.43 -16.47
C GLU A 256 -1.69 -30.24 -16.28
N SER A 257 -1.58 -31.51 -15.89
CA SER A 257 -2.74 -32.36 -15.57
C SER A 257 -3.58 -31.78 -14.44
N LEU A 258 -2.94 -31.35 -13.34
CA LEU A 258 -3.64 -30.67 -12.25
C LEU A 258 -4.26 -29.35 -12.73
N ALA A 259 -3.49 -28.52 -13.41
CA ALA A 259 -3.95 -27.22 -13.91
C ALA A 259 -5.13 -27.33 -14.90
N ALA A 260 -5.22 -28.42 -15.66
CA ALA A 260 -6.35 -28.69 -16.56
C ALA A 260 -7.67 -28.96 -15.81
N THR A 261 -7.60 -29.35 -14.53
CA THR A 261 -8.79 -29.52 -13.68
C THR A 261 -9.24 -28.23 -12.99
N ALA A 262 -8.51 -27.11 -13.21
CA ALA A 262 -8.91 -25.82 -12.68
C ALA A 262 -10.33 -25.49 -13.15
N PRO A 263 -11.20 -24.94 -12.27
CA PRO A 263 -12.50 -24.46 -12.70
C PRO A 263 -12.27 -23.51 -13.86
N ALA A 264 -13.05 -23.68 -14.94
CA ALA A 264 -13.01 -22.75 -16.06
C ALA A 264 -13.13 -21.33 -15.47
N PRO A 265 -12.28 -20.38 -15.89
CA PRO A 265 -12.38 -19.01 -15.39
C PRO A 265 -13.84 -18.61 -15.51
N ALA A 266 -14.43 -18.15 -14.39
CA ALA A 266 -15.83 -17.75 -14.35
C ALA A 266 -16.09 -16.92 -15.59
N ALA A 267 -17.02 -17.39 -16.43
CA ALA A 267 -17.32 -16.70 -17.68
C ALA A 267 -17.52 -15.23 -17.32
N PRO A 268 -16.81 -14.29 -17.97
CA PRO A 268 -17.07 -12.89 -17.72
C PRO A 268 -18.58 -12.67 -17.87
N PRO A 269 -19.22 -11.83 -17.04
CA PRO A 269 -20.61 -11.47 -17.24
C PRO A 269 -20.79 -11.10 -18.72
N PRO A 270 -21.89 -11.54 -19.37
CA PRO A 270 -21.99 -11.62 -20.83
C PRO A 270 -21.52 -10.31 -21.46
N ARG A 271 -20.30 -10.33 -22.00
CA ARG A 271 -19.75 -9.18 -22.73
C ARG A 271 -20.36 -9.19 -24.12
N SER A 272 -21.08 -8.11 -24.43
CA SER A 272 -21.50 -7.74 -25.77
C SER A 272 -20.36 -7.94 -26.79
N ALA A 273 -20.71 -8.52 -27.93
CA ALA A 273 -19.82 -9.07 -28.93
C ALA A 273 -18.83 -8.08 -29.61
N ALA A 274 -17.76 -8.68 -30.15
CA ALA A 274 -16.75 -8.22 -31.12
C ALA A 274 -15.55 -7.43 -30.55
N SER A 275 -14.27 -7.69 -30.86
CA SER A 275 -13.57 -8.45 -31.93
C SER A 275 -12.10 -8.66 -31.48
N GLY A 276 -11.42 -9.79 -31.75
CA GLY A 276 -10.66 -10.02 -32.99
C GLY A 276 -9.17 -9.68 -32.84
N GLY A 277 -8.31 -10.69 -32.72
CA GLY A 277 -6.87 -10.56 -32.48
C GLY A 277 -6.07 -9.83 -33.58
N ARG A 278 -5.20 -8.91 -33.14
CA ARG A 278 -4.03 -8.37 -33.86
C ARG A 278 -3.13 -7.71 -32.81
N LYS A 279 -1.80 -7.91 -32.89
CA LYS A 279 -0.78 -7.33 -31.97
C LYS A 279 -1.10 -5.86 -31.62
N GLN A 280 -1.73 -5.62 -30.48
CA GLN A 280 -2.10 -4.28 -30.00
C GLN A 280 -1.31 -4.00 -28.73
N LYS A 281 -0.64 -2.84 -28.71
CA LYS A 281 -0.11 -2.20 -27.50
C LYS A 281 -1.18 -2.28 -26.42
N SER A 282 -0.84 -2.86 -25.27
CA SER A 282 -1.81 -3.40 -24.34
C SER A 282 -2.74 -2.29 -23.81
N VAL A 283 -3.96 -2.65 -23.41
CA VAL A 283 -4.87 -1.71 -22.73
C VAL A 283 -4.20 -1.11 -21.48
N PHE A 284 -3.36 -1.88 -20.80
CA PHE A 284 -2.52 -1.44 -19.68
C PHE A 284 -1.53 -0.34 -20.09
N ASP A 285 -0.84 -0.46 -21.23
CA ASP A 285 0.09 0.57 -21.71
C ASP A 285 -0.63 1.89 -21.98
N ARG A 286 -1.87 1.84 -22.45
CA ARG A 286 -2.71 3.02 -22.71
C ARG A 286 -3.20 3.64 -21.41
N ALA A 287 -3.62 2.81 -20.46
CA ALA A 287 -4.07 3.23 -19.15
C ALA A 287 -2.93 3.90 -18.36
N GLN A 288 -1.74 3.30 -18.33
CA GLN A 288 -0.55 3.88 -17.69
C GLN A 288 -0.17 5.24 -18.30
N LYS A 289 -0.17 5.34 -19.64
CA LYS A 289 0.10 6.62 -20.33
C LYS A 289 -0.98 7.67 -20.11
N TYR A 290 -2.22 7.26 -19.85
CA TYR A 290 -3.30 8.17 -19.51
C TYR A 290 -3.15 8.69 -18.08
N LEU A 291 -2.86 7.80 -17.12
CA LEU A 291 -2.60 8.17 -15.73
C LEU A 291 -1.43 9.16 -15.61
N ALA A 292 -0.35 8.96 -16.35
CA ALA A 292 0.80 9.87 -16.36
C ALA A 292 0.48 11.31 -16.84
N LYS A 293 -0.72 11.55 -17.39
CA LYS A 293 -1.20 12.89 -17.77
C LYS A 293 -2.17 13.49 -16.77
N LEU A 294 -2.62 12.72 -15.78
CA LEU A 294 -3.51 13.24 -14.75
C LEU A 294 -2.74 14.17 -13.80
N PRO A 295 -3.38 15.25 -13.32
CA PRO A 295 -2.77 16.14 -12.36
C PRO A 295 -2.47 15.40 -11.05
N ALA A 296 -1.49 15.89 -10.30
CA ALA A 296 -1.16 15.36 -8.98
C ALA A 296 -2.38 15.40 -8.03
N ALA A 297 -2.48 14.40 -7.17
CA ALA A 297 -3.47 14.26 -6.12
C ALA A 297 -2.85 14.57 -4.75
N VAL A 298 -2.75 15.85 -4.45
CA VAL A 298 -2.20 16.33 -3.18
C VAL A 298 -3.33 16.42 -2.13
N SER A 299 -3.09 15.86 -0.95
CA SER A 299 -3.99 15.97 0.20
C SER A 299 -4.11 17.43 0.59
N GLY A 300 -5.35 17.90 0.78
CA GLY A 300 -5.67 19.31 0.94
C GLY A 300 -5.99 20.03 -0.38
N GLU A 301 -5.63 19.47 -1.54
CA GLU A 301 -5.90 20.02 -2.89
C GLU A 301 -6.85 19.13 -3.70
N GLY A 302 -7.81 18.49 -3.03
CA GLY A 302 -8.74 17.57 -3.69
C GLY A 302 -8.11 16.25 -4.12
N GLY A 303 -6.99 15.85 -3.51
CA GLY A 303 -6.30 14.58 -3.78
C GLY A 303 -7.21 13.35 -3.67
N HIS A 304 -8.18 13.34 -2.74
CA HIS A 304 -9.17 12.26 -2.66
C HIS A 304 -9.96 12.11 -3.96
N SER A 305 -10.46 13.23 -4.49
CA SER A 305 -11.24 13.31 -5.72
C SER A 305 -10.37 13.05 -6.95
N ALA A 306 -9.12 13.51 -6.95
CA ALA A 306 -8.17 13.27 -8.02
C ALA A 306 -7.78 11.79 -8.11
N THR A 307 -7.45 11.15 -6.99
CA THR A 307 -7.17 9.70 -6.94
C THR A 307 -8.41 8.87 -7.26
N PHE A 308 -9.60 9.32 -6.82
CA PHE A 308 -10.85 8.65 -7.19
C PHE A 308 -11.19 8.81 -8.68
N ARG A 309 -10.83 9.96 -9.29
CA ARG A 309 -10.95 10.16 -10.75
C ARG A 309 -9.99 9.24 -11.51
N ALA A 310 -8.76 9.06 -11.01
CA ALA A 310 -7.83 8.08 -11.56
C ALA A 310 -8.39 6.65 -11.45
N ALA A 311 -8.97 6.28 -10.31
CA ALA A 311 -9.67 5.00 -10.13
C ALA A 311 -10.85 4.82 -11.11
N CYS A 312 -11.69 5.84 -11.28
CA CYS A 312 -12.79 5.83 -12.25
C CYS A 312 -12.28 5.73 -13.70
N ALA A 313 -11.19 6.40 -14.04
CA ALA A 313 -10.60 6.31 -15.38
C ALA A 313 -10.11 4.89 -15.68
N LEU A 314 -9.55 4.18 -14.71
CA LEU A 314 -9.12 2.80 -14.88
C LEU A 314 -10.30 1.83 -14.98
N VAL A 315 -11.22 1.89 -14.01
CA VAL A 315 -12.31 0.91 -13.89
C VAL A 315 -13.43 1.16 -14.89
N LEU A 316 -13.90 2.42 -15.01
CA LEU A 316 -14.96 2.78 -15.95
C LEU A 316 -14.37 3.18 -17.32
N GLY A 317 -13.25 3.88 -17.37
CA GLY A 317 -12.68 4.37 -18.64
C GLY A 317 -12.00 3.29 -19.48
N PHE A 318 -11.14 2.47 -18.88
CA PHE A 318 -10.40 1.41 -19.56
C PHE A 318 -11.00 0.00 -19.38
N ASP A 319 -12.12 -0.12 -18.65
CA ASP A 319 -12.81 -1.40 -18.36
C ASP A 319 -11.89 -2.42 -17.65
N LEU A 320 -11.06 -1.94 -16.72
CA LEU A 320 -10.22 -2.80 -15.89
C LEU A 320 -10.99 -3.24 -14.63
N SER A 321 -10.76 -4.47 -14.18
CA SER A 321 -11.24 -4.90 -12.87
C SER A 321 -10.52 -4.13 -11.75
N PRO A 322 -11.09 -3.99 -10.54
CA PRO A 322 -10.38 -3.38 -9.41
C PRO A 322 -9.02 -4.02 -9.13
N ASP A 323 -8.88 -5.34 -9.32
CA ASP A 323 -7.62 -6.05 -9.11
C ASP A 323 -6.60 -5.76 -10.22
N ASP A 324 -7.04 -5.64 -11.49
CA ASP A 324 -6.18 -5.28 -12.62
C ASP A 324 -5.77 -3.79 -12.59
N ALA A 325 -6.66 -2.93 -12.10
CA ALA A 325 -6.42 -1.48 -11.99
C ALA A 325 -5.51 -1.12 -10.82
N TYR A 326 -5.45 -1.95 -9.78
CA TYR A 326 -4.65 -1.71 -8.57
C TYR A 326 -3.16 -1.46 -8.83
N PRO A 327 -2.41 -2.32 -9.56
CA PRO A 327 -0.98 -2.08 -9.79
C PRO A 327 -0.73 -0.74 -10.51
N LEU A 328 -1.59 -0.36 -11.46
CA LEU A 328 -1.50 0.92 -12.18
C LEU A 328 -1.79 2.12 -11.28
N LEU A 329 -2.84 2.01 -10.46
CA LEU A 329 -3.21 3.09 -9.53
C LEU A 329 -2.17 3.24 -8.42
N MET A 330 -1.57 2.13 -7.95
CA MET A 330 -0.49 2.14 -6.96
C MET A 330 0.77 2.81 -7.52
N GLU A 331 1.17 2.49 -8.75
CA GLU A 331 2.32 3.13 -9.41
C GLU A 331 2.11 4.64 -9.59
N TRP A 332 0.93 5.03 -10.08
CA TRP A 332 0.54 6.43 -10.20
C TRP A 332 0.51 7.13 -8.84
N ASN A 333 -0.03 6.47 -7.81
CA ASN A 333 -0.10 6.98 -6.44
C ASN A 333 1.27 7.34 -5.86
N GLN A 334 2.31 6.54 -6.13
CA GLN A 334 3.67 6.82 -5.62
C GLN A 334 4.31 8.07 -6.23
N THR A 335 3.88 8.46 -7.43
CA THR A 335 4.51 9.55 -8.20
C THR A 335 3.65 10.79 -8.29
N HIS A 336 2.35 10.66 -8.06
CA HIS A 336 1.37 11.73 -8.26
C HIS A 336 0.54 12.04 -7.01
N CYS A 337 0.60 11.25 -5.92
CA CYS A 337 -0.14 11.56 -4.69
C CYS A 337 0.79 12.02 -3.57
N GLU A 338 0.39 13.08 -2.85
CA GLU A 338 1.13 13.57 -1.69
C GLU A 338 0.19 13.90 -0.51
N PRO A 339 0.25 13.16 0.62
CA PRO A 339 0.99 11.92 0.78
C PRO A 339 0.39 10.80 -0.10
N PRO A 340 1.20 9.78 -0.44
CA PRO A 340 0.69 8.57 -1.08
C PRO A 340 -0.38 7.90 -0.21
N TRP A 341 -1.46 7.46 -0.86
CA TRP A 341 -2.53 6.66 -0.26
C TRP A 341 -2.01 5.26 0.08
N ASP A 342 -2.56 4.63 1.13
CA ASP A 342 -2.23 3.25 1.44
C ASP A 342 -2.99 2.24 0.56
N GLU A 343 -2.58 0.97 0.61
CA GLU A 343 -3.21 -0.09 -0.20
C GLU A 343 -4.72 -0.23 0.07
N HIS A 344 -5.15 -0.10 1.32
CA HIS A 344 -6.54 -0.25 1.68
C HIS A 344 -7.38 0.87 1.07
N GLU A 345 -6.90 2.12 1.16
CA GLU A 345 -7.57 3.28 0.60
C GLU A 345 -7.64 3.25 -0.93
N LEU A 346 -6.57 2.80 -1.60
CA LEU A 346 -6.57 2.63 -3.05
C LEU A 346 -7.55 1.54 -3.51
N ARG A 347 -7.57 0.40 -2.82
CA ARG A 347 -8.53 -0.68 -3.10
C ARG A 347 -9.96 -0.23 -2.85
N HIS A 348 -10.20 0.51 -1.78
CA HIS A 348 -11.52 1.08 -1.48
C HIS A 348 -11.98 2.01 -2.61
N LYS A 349 -11.11 2.90 -3.10
CA LYS A 349 -11.41 3.79 -4.24
C LYS A 349 -11.72 3.03 -5.54
N LEU A 350 -11.01 1.95 -5.81
CA LEU A 350 -11.25 1.10 -6.98
C LEU A 350 -12.57 0.34 -6.88
N GLN A 351 -12.90 -0.17 -5.69
CA GLN A 351 -14.20 -0.80 -5.42
C GLN A 351 -15.36 0.21 -5.49
N ASP A 352 -15.17 1.43 -5.01
CA ASP A 352 -16.17 2.49 -5.13
C ASP A 352 -16.35 2.95 -6.58
N ALA A 353 -15.27 2.96 -7.37
CA ALA A 353 -15.35 3.24 -8.80
C ALA A 353 -16.11 2.12 -9.55
N ASP A 354 -15.95 0.87 -9.13
CA ASP A 354 -16.64 -0.28 -9.73
C ASP A 354 -18.15 -0.30 -9.46
N LYS A 355 -18.56 0.26 -8.31
CA LYS A 355 -19.98 0.43 -7.92
C LYS A 355 -20.66 1.61 -8.61
N LYS A 356 -19.92 2.51 -9.27
CA LYS A 356 -20.52 3.67 -9.95
C LYS A 356 -21.22 3.28 -11.25
N GLU A 357 -22.38 3.89 -11.47
CA GLU A 357 -23.10 3.80 -12.75
C GLU A 357 -22.36 4.60 -13.85
N GLY A 358 -22.25 4.03 -15.05
CA GLY A 358 -21.61 4.67 -16.20
C GLY A 358 -21.24 3.69 -17.32
N GLU A 359 -21.03 4.20 -18.53
CA GLU A 359 -20.54 3.40 -19.67
C GLU A 359 -19.10 2.93 -19.38
N ARG A 360 -18.82 1.63 -19.53
CA ARG A 360 -17.47 1.09 -19.38
C ARG A 360 -16.70 1.12 -20.70
N GLY A 361 -15.39 1.35 -20.64
CA GLY A 361 -14.52 1.34 -21.81
C GLY A 361 -14.57 2.61 -22.67
N TYR A 362 -15.15 3.72 -22.17
CA TYR A 362 -15.27 4.96 -22.95
C TYR A 362 -13.92 5.58 -23.37
N LEU A 363 -12.81 5.24 -22.70
CA LEU A 363 -11.45 5.65 -23.07
C LEU A 363 -10.77 4.69 -24.06
N LEU A 364 -11.35 3.51 -24.33
CA LEU A 364 -10.83 2.54 -25.29
C LEU A 364 -11.06 2.98 -26.74
N ASN A 365 -12.16 3.70 -27.02
CA ASN A 365 -12.62 4.06 -28.36
C ASN A 365 -12.24 5.47 -28.83
N GLN A 366 -11.48 6.25 -28.04
CA GLN A 366 -11.12 7.65 -28.37
C GLN A 366 -10.15 7.85 -29.56
N ARG A 367 -10.00 6.88 -30.46
CA ARG A 367 -9.35 7.07 -31.76
C ARG A 367 -10.17 6.46 -32.89
N ARG A 368 -11.21 7.20 -33.31
CA ARG A 368 -11.67 7.18 -34.71
C ARG A 368 -12.28 8.49 -35.22
N ASN A 369 -11.96 9.64 -34.60
CA ASN A 369 -12.19 10.95 -35.19
C ASN A 369 -10.87 11.70 -35.34
N ASN A 370 -10.12 11.32 -36.36
CA ASN A 370 -9.14 12.20 -36.99
C ASN A 370 -9.29 12.00 -38.50
N GLY A 371 -10.23 12.74 -39.08
CA GLY A 371 -10.61 12.61 -40.48
C GLY A 371 -11.58 13.71 -40.89
N GLY A 372 -11.03 14.79 -41.43
CA GLY A 372 -11.70 15.71 -42.37
C GLY A 372 -13.08 16.21 -41.98
N GLN A 373 -13.14 17.35 -41.28
CA GLN A 373 -14.31 18.21 -41.43
C GLN A 373 -14.23 18.84 -42.83
N GLN A 374 -14.97 18.21 -43.75
CA GLN A 374 -15.30 18.76 -45.05
C GLN A 374 -15.90 20.15 -44.88
N ARG A 375 -15.21 21.13 -45.45
CA ARG A 375 -15.79 22.41 -45.88
C ARG A 375 -16.79 22.13 -46.99
N ASN A 376 -18.07 22.32 -46.72
CA ASN A 376 -19.08 22.84 -47.65
C ASN A 376 -19.68 24.04 -46.91
N GLY A 377 -19.48 25.31 -47.28
CA GLY A 377 -19.53 25.87 -48.62
C GLY A 377 -20.90 26.50 -48.83
N HIS A 378 -21.17 27.66 -48.20
CA HIS A 378 -22.22 28.62 -48.61
C HIS A 378 -21.75 30.06 -48.36
N LYS A 379 -21.11 30.59 -49.42
CA LYS A 379 -21.15 31.95 -49.98
C LYS A 379 -21.84 33.04 -49.14
N ARG A 380 -21.07 34.07 -48.74
CA ARG A 380 -21.48 35.48 -48.88
C ARG A 380 -20.29 36.44 -48.76
N THR A 381 -19.97 36.99 -49.93
CA THR A 381 -19.56 38.38 -50.28
C THR A 381 -18.54 39.15 -49.45
N SER A 382 -17.56 39.66 -50.20
CA SER A 382 -16.46 40.56 -49.90
C SER A 382 -16.83 41.98 -49.47
N SER A 383 -16.08 42.49 -48.50
CA SER A 383 -15.47 43.84 -48.41
C SER A 383 -14.67 43.82 -47.10
N GLY A 384 -13.34 43.91 -47.05
CA GLY A 384 -12.48 44.87 -47.74
C GLY A 384 -12.31 46.08 -46.83
N GLU A 385 -11.40 46.01 -45.84
CA GLU A 385 -10.66 47.18 -45.36
C GLU A 385 -9.50 46.78 -44.42
N THR A 386 -8.34 47.32 -44.78
CA THR A 386 -7.05 47.26 -44.08
C THR A 386 -6.94 48.43 -43.11
N ALA A 387 -6.54 48.18 -41.86
CA ALA A 387 -5.85 49.18 -41.05
C ALA A 387 -4.90 48.50 -40.06
N SER A 388 -3.62 48.66 -40.33
CA SER A 388 -2.49 48.58 -39.40
C SER A 388 -2.68 49.53 -38.22
N THR A 389 -2.38 49.12 -36.98
CA THR A 389 -1.67 49.94 -35.96
C THR A 389 -1.21 49.05 -34.79
N THR A 390 0.12 48.95 -34.67
CA THR A 390 1.01 48.78 -33.49
C THR A 390 0.45 48.36 -32.11
N GLY A 391 1.10 47.35 -31.53
CA GLY A 391 1.92 47.55 -30.32
C GLY A 391 1.37 47.16 -28.95
N ALA A 392 2.11 46.23 -28.31
CA ALA A 392 2.49 46.17 -26.89
C ALA A 392 1.85 45.08 -26.00
N GLY A 393 2.74 44.32 -25.34
CA GLY A 393 2.55 43.90 -23.95
C GLY A 393 2.15 42.46 -23.69
N GLY A 394 3.00 41.49 -24.04
CA GLY A 394 2.96 40.17 -23.38
C GLY A 394 3.54 40.26 -21.97
N GLY A 395 2.68 40.30 -20.96
CA GLY A 395 3.06 40.21 -19.54
C GLY A 395 3.06 38.75 -19.08
N ARG A 396 4.25 38.17 -18.90
CA ARG A 396 4.47 37.03 -18.02
C ARG A 396 4.15 37.49 -16.59
N ILE A 397 3.33 36.74 -15.87
CA ILE A 397 3.19 36.91 -14.43
C ILE A 397 4.37 36.14 -13.82
N ASP A 398 5.44 36.87 -13.55
CA ASP A 398 6.58 36.37 -12.79
C ASP A 398 6.15 36.12 -11.34
N SER A 399 6.31 34.88 -10.87
CA SER A 399 6.27 34.57 -9.44
C SER A 399 7.45 35.28 -8.76
N PRO A 400 7.25 36.03 -7.66
CA PRO A 400 8.37 36.64 -6.95
C PRO A 400 9.14 35.58 -6.15
N PRO A 401 10.45 35.78 -5.93
CA PRO A 401 11.29 34.84 -5.23
C PRO A 401 11.07 34.89 -3.72
N VAL A 402 11.26 33.73 -3.08
CA VAL A 402 11.27 33.55 -1.62
C VAL A 402 12.58 34.07 -1.05
N SER A 403 12.54 35.10 -0.20
CA SER A 403 13.30 35.28 1.05
C SER A 403 13.43 36.75 1.44
N GLY A 404 13.18 37.05 2.72
CA GLY A 404 13.30 38.37 3.33
C GLY A 404 12.07 38.68 4.17
N ALA A 405 12.16 38.48 5.49
CA ALA A 405 11.20 39.01 6.43
C ALA A 405 11.10 40.53 6.23
N ASP A 406 9.91 41.02 5.91
CA ASP A 406 9.62 42.45 5.85
C ASP A 406 9.71 43.00 7.28
N PRO A 407 10.62 43.94 7.59
CA PRO A 407 10.77 44.49 8.94
C PRO A 407 9.57 45.33 9.40
N ASN A 408 8.54 45.53 8.56
CA ASN A 408 7.25 46.11 8.92
C ASN A 408 6.12 45.08 9.10
N ASP A 409 6.41 43.78 9.13
CA ASP A 409 5.40 42.73 9.34
C ASP A 409 4.93 42.73 10.82
N ASN A 410 3.80 43.40 11.11
CA ASN A 410 3.25 43.56 12.46
C ASN A 410 2.53 42.29 12.99
N LYS A 411 3.00 41.09 12.59
CA LYS A 411 2.42 39.82 13.02
C LYS A 411 2.92 39.44 14.41
N PRO A 412 2.05 38.96 15.31
CA PRO A 412 2.47 38.44 16.60
C PRO A 412 3.38 37.22 16.44
N SER A 413 4.36 37.08 17.34
CA SER A 413 5.19 35.87 17.45
C SER A 413 4.56 34.90 18.43
N ILE A 414 4.49 33.62 18.06
CA ILE A 414 3.88 32.53 18.86
C ILE A 414 4.89 31.38 18.98
N ASP A 415 5.14 30.93 20.21
CA ASP A 415 6.03 29.81 20.48
C ASP A 415 5.35 28.45 20.21
N ALA A 416 5.75 27.81 19.11
CA ALA A 416 5.33 26.48 18.70
C ALA A 416 5.87 25.36 19.62
N GLY A 417 6.88 25.65 20.45
CA GLY A 417 7.41 24.74 21.46
C GLY A 417 6.62 24.74 22.77
N ASN A 418 5.78 25.75 23.01
CA ASN A 418 5.00 25.87 24.23
C ASN A 418 3.99 24.70 24.33
N ARG A 419 4.11 23.92 25.41
CA ARG A 419 3.30 22.73 25.67
C ARG A 419 1.95 23.05 26.33
N ASN A 420 1.69 24.32 26.63
CA ASN A 420 0.42 24.80 27.15
C ASN A 420 -0.54 25.11 25.98
N LEU A 421 -1.31 24.09 25.57
CA LEU A 421 -2.21 24.18 24.42
C LEU A 421 -3.23 25.32 24.56
N GLN A 422 -3.77 25.54 25.77
CA GLN A 422 -4.74 26.62 26.03
C GLN A 422 -4.17 28.01 25.73
N GLU A 423 -2.91 28.25 26.12
CA GLU A 423 -2.24 29.53 25.92
C GLU A 423 -1.91 29.77 24.45
N VAL A 424 -1.35 28.76 23.77
CA VAL A 424 -0.99 28.86 22.35
C VAL A 424 -2.23 28.99 21.47
N THR A 425 -3.32 28.30 21.79
CA THR A 425 -4.62 28.46 21.10
C THR A 425 -5.21 29.85 21.32
N ALA A 426 -5.11 30.43 22.52
CA ALA A 426 -5.57 31.80 22.77
C ALA A 426 -4.77 32.84 21.98
N GLN A 427 -3.44 32.68 21.89
CA GLN A 427 -2.57 33.52 21.07
C GLN A 427 -2.90 33.37 19.57
N ALA A 428 -3.18 32.15 19.11
CA ALA A 428 -3.59 31.88 17.73
C ALA A 428 -4.91 32.57 17.38
N TRP A 429 -5.91 32.53 18.26
CA TRP A 429 -7.16 33.26 18.06
C TRP A 429 -6.99 34.78 18.05
N ALA A 430 -6.14 35.33 18.93
CA ALA A 430 -5.81 36.75 18.92
C ALA A 430 -5.13 37.18 17.60
N ALA A 431 -4.25 36.32 17.06
CA ALA A 431 -3.62 36.56 15.77
C ALA A 431 -4.63 36.52 14.61
N ILE A 432 -5.56 35.56 14.62
CA ILE A 432 -6.66 35.49 13.63
C ILE A 432 -7.53 36.74 13.72
N ASP A 433 -7.96 37.13 14.92
CA ASP A 433 -8.82 38.29 15.15
C ASP A 433 -8.17 39.58 14.60
N ASN A 434 -6.91 39.83 14.96
CA ASN A 434 -6.14 40.97 14.46
C ASN A 434 -6.01 41.00 12.93
N ALA A 435 -5.87 39.85 12.29
CA ALA A 435 -5.72 39.75 10.84
C ALA A 435 -7.06 39.82 10.07
N ASN A 436 -8.19 39.51 10.71
CA ASN A 436 -9.50 39.34 10.06
C ASN A 436 -10.21 40.69 9.78
N HIS A 437 -9.45 41.69 9.35
CA HIS A 437 -9.89 43.05 9.06
C HIS A 437 -9.29 43.55 7.72
N PRO A 438 -10.06 43.57 6.60
CA PRO A 438 -11.47 43.16 6.50
C PRO A 438 -11.67 41.64 6.69
N PRO A 439 -12.88 41.19 7.05
CA PRO A 439 -13.14 39.77 7.29
C PRO A 439 -12.88 38.90 6.04
N PHE A 440 -11.99 37.93 6.19
CA PHE A 440 -11.75 36.85 5.22
C PHE A 440 -12.15 35.48 5.77
N LEU A 441 -12.37 35.38 7.09
CA LEU A 441 -12.81 34.18 7.80
C LEU A 441 -14.12 34.46 8.54
N PHE A 442 -15.08 33.53 8.41
CA PHE A 442 -16.45 33.66 8.90
C PHE A 442 -16.90 32.39 9.61
N ARG A 443 -17.97 32.48 10.39
CA ARG A 443 -18.69 31.32 10.93
C ARG A 443 -19.88 30.98 10.02
N TYR A 444 -19.94 29.75 9.53
CA TYR A 444 -21.03 29.22 8.71
C TYR A 444 -21.41 27.81 9.20
N GLY A 445 -22.67 27.63 9.64
CA GLY A 445 -23.12 26.36 10.22
C GLY A 445 -22.38 25.96 11.51
N GLY A 446 -21.85 26.93 12.26
CA GLY A 446 -21.04 26.70 13.46
C GLY A 446 -19.56 26.38 13.20
N LEU A 447 -19.16 26.26 11.93
CA LEU A 447 -17.79 25.94 11.51
C LEU A 447 -17.13 27.17 10.86
N PRO A 448 -15.79 27.25 10.83
CA PRO A 448 -15.09 28.31 10.14
C PRO A 448 -15.19 28.10 8.63
N GLY A 449 -15.44 29.19 7.90
CA GLY A 449 -15.57 29.20 6.45
C GLY A 449 -15.00 30.48 5.85
N ARG A 450 -14.63 30.43 4.58
CA ARG A 450 -14.19 31.59 3.80
C ARG A 450 -14.96 31.66 2.49
N ILE A 451 -15.07 32.86 1.93
CA ILE A 451 -15.70 33.05 0.62
C ILE A 451 -14.64 32.82 -0.46
N GLU A 452 -14.92 31.91 -1.39
CA GLU A 452 -14.11 31.64 -2.58
C GLU A 452 -14.98 31.84 -3.82
N ARG A 453 -14.35 31.89 -5.00
CA ARG A 453 -15.08 31.81 -6.28
C ARG A 453 -14.88 30.43 -6.90
N ASP A 454 -15.92 29.89 -7.53
CA ASP A 454 -15.83 28.63 -8.27
C ASP A 454 -15.40 28.82 -9.73
N ASP A 455 -15.45 27.75 -10.53
CA ASP A 455 -15.03 27.78 -11.95
C ASP A 455 -15.94 28.65 -12.84
N HIS A 456 -17.10 29.06 -12.32
CA HIS A 456 -18.04 29.98 -12.96
C HIS A 456 -17.94 31.41 -12.41
N ASP A 457 -16.91 31.68 -11.61
CA ASP A 457 -16.71 32.93 -10.88
C ASP A 457 -17.81 33.21 -9.84
N GLU A 458 -18.64 32.23 -9.47
CA GLU A 458 -19.71 32.40 -8.48
C GLU A 458 -19.16 32.30 -7.05
N PRO A 459 -19.58 33.18 -6.12
CA PRO A 459 -19.08 33.18 -4.75
C PRO A 459 -19.70 32.03 -3.94
N ILE A 460 -18.83 31.16 -3.43
CA ILE A 460 -19.18 29.97 -2.65
C ILE A 460 -18.57 30.04 -1.25
N VAL A 461 -19.28 29.47 -0.27
CA VAL A 461 -18.74 29.28 1.08
C VAL A 461 -17.94 27.98 1.12
N ARG A 462 -16.65 28.07 1.39
CA ARG A 462 -15.80 26.91 1.62
C ARG A 462 -15.48 26.77 3.10
N LEU A 463 -15.80 25.60 3.67
CA LEU A 463 -15.42 25.28 5.04
C LEU A 463 -13.89 25.19 5.17
N VAL A 464 -13.38 25.58 6.33
CA VAL A 464 -11.96 25.62 6.66
C VAL A 464 -11.61 24.36 7.44
N ASP A 465 -10.95 23.43 6.77
CA ASP A 465 -10.40 22.20 7.36
C ASP A 465 -9.07 22.43 8.09
N GLU A 466 -8.46 21.38 8.64
CA GLU A 466 -7.17 21.46 9.36
C GLU A 466 -6.07 22.12 8.51
N ASP A 467 -5.96 21.76 7.23
CA ASP A 467 -4.90 22.28 6.35
C ASP A 467 -5.14 23.76 6.02
N ARG A 468 -6.39 24.15 5.78
CA ARG A 468 -6.77 25.56 5.56
C ARG A 468 -6.61 26.39 6.82
N MET A 469 -6.92 25.85 7.99
CA MET A 469 -6.69 26.55 9.26
C MET A 469 -5.20 26.71 9.52
N ARG A 470 -4.39 25.67 9.27
CA ARG A 470 -2.93 25.76 9.36
C ARG A 470 -2.35 26.77 8.38
N HIS A 471 -2.92 26.87 7.18
CA HIS A 471 -2.60 27.88 6.18
C HIS A 471 -2.93 29.30 6.67
N VAL A 472 -4.07 29.50 7.35
CA VAL A 472 -4.42 30.78 7.99
C VAL A 472 -3.43 31.11 9.10
N LEU A 473 -3.20 30.19 10.04
CA LEU A 473 -2.30 30.38 11.19
C LEU A 473 -0.87 30.75 10.77
N ALA A 474 -0.35 30.15 9.70
CA ALA A 474 0.98 30.47 9.18
C ALA A 474 1.10 31.89 8.58
N ARG A 475 -0.02 32.54 8.26
CA ARG A 475 -0.07 33.88 7.65
C ARG A 475 -0.41 34.98 8.63
N VAL A 476 -1.02 34.65 9.77
CA VAL A 476 -1.44 35.64 10.76
C VAL A 476 -0.45 35.79 11.93
N ALA A 477 0.53 34.90 12.07
CA ALA A 477 1.54 34.94 13.13
C ALA A 477 2.91 34.41 12.64
N HIS A 478 3.99 34.87 13.28
CA HIS A 478 5.31 34.26 13.18
C HIS A 478 5.41 33.11 14.19
N TRP A 479 5.72 31.91 13.73
CA TRP A 479 5.82 30.74 14.60
C TRP A 479 7.28 30.43 14.85
N THR A 480 7.68 30.34 16.11
CA THR A 480 9.07 30.10 16.51
C THR A 480 9.15 28.95 17.50
N LYS A 481 10.33 28.36 17.70
CA LYS A 481 10.57 27.41 18.79
C LYS A 481 12.01 27.53 19.29
N GLU A 482 12.21 27.24 20.56
CA GLU A 482 13.54 27.13 21.16
C GLU A 482 14.17 25.76 20.85
N VAL A 483 15.44 25.77 20.43
CA VAL A 483 16.25 24.58 20.17
C VAL A 483 17.61 24.76 20.84
N GLY A 484 18.00 23.80 21.67
CA GLY A 484 19.26 23.84 22.44
C GLY A 484 19.05 23.43 23.90
N SER A 485 20.13 23.39 24.68
CA SER A 485 20.07 23.16 26.13
C SER A 485 21.19 23.91 26.84
N GLY A 486 20.90 24.51 28.00
CA GLY A 486 21.87 25.31 28.74
C GLY A 486 21.98 26.74 28.17
N ASP A 487 23.20 27.26 28.03
CA ASP A 487 23.43 28.65 27.56
C ASP A 487 23.35 28.81 26.03
N GLU A 488 23.11 27.73 25.27
CA GLU A 488 23.01 27.71 23.81
C GLU A 488 21.57 27.51 23.30
N VAL A 489 20.60 28.25 23.84
CA VAL A 489 19.22 28.23 23.32
C VAL A 489 19.09 29.15 22.10
N GLN A 490 18.71 28.58 20.96
CA GLN A 490 18.43 29.32 19.73
C GLN A 490 16.94 29.31 19.41
N ILE A 491 16.39 30.48 19.04
CA ILE A 491 15.03 30.61 18.53
C ILE A 491 15.08 30.40 17.01
N VAL A 492 14.35 29.41 16.52
CA VAL A 492 14.26 29.09 15.09
C VAL A 492 12.82 29.17 14.61
N ASP A 493 12.64 29.46 13.33
CA ASP A 493 11.32 29.41 12.70
C ASP A 493 10.70 28.01 12.81
N ALA A 494 9.40 27.99 13.05
CA ALA A 494 8.58 26.81 13.20
C ALA A 494 7.33 26.92 12.33
N MET A 495 6.68 25.79 12.09
CA MET A 495 5.34 25.78 11.51
C MET A 495 4.29 25.78 12.63
N PRO A 496 3.07 26.28 12.39
CA PRO A 496 1.97 26.08 13.33
C PRO A 496 1.82 24.58 13.65
N PRO A 497 1.89 24.18 14.95
CA PRO A 497 1.74 22.79 15.35
C PRO A 497 0.37 22.23 15.00
N LYS A 498 0.31 20.97 14.56
CA LYS A 498 -0.96 20.32 14.20
C LYS A 498 -1.93 20.22 15.38
N ASP A 499 -1.42 20.06 16.59
CA ASP A 499 -2.25 19.95 17.78
C ASP A 499 -2.94 21.29 18.10
N VAL A 500 -2.26 22.43 17.87
CA VAL A 500 -2.86 23.77 17.97
C VAL A 500 -3.91 23.99 16.90
N VAL A 501 -3.65 23.58 15.65
CA VAL A 501 -4.62 23.68 14.55
C VAL A 501 -5.92 22.95 14.88
N LYS A 502 -5.82 21.73 15.42
CA LYS A 502 -6.97 20.93 15.84
C LYS A 502 -7.74 21.56 16.98
N ASP A 503 -7.03 22.11 17.97
CA ASP A 503 -7.64 22.77 19.13
C ASP A 503 -8.35 24.08 18.75
N VAL A 504 -7.77 24.86 17.85
CA VAL A 504 -8.43 26.04 17.22
C VAL A 504 -9.72 25.62 16.51
N LEU A 505 -9.70 24.55 15.69
CA LEU A 505 -10.91 24.06 15.02
C LEU A 505 -11.94 23.42 15.96
N ALA A 506 -11.53 22.97 17.14
CA ALA A 506 -12.41 22.43 18.16
C ALA A 506 -13.00 23.52 19.08
N THR A 507 -12.60 24.79 18.92
CA THR A 507 -13.07 25.89 19.77
C THR A 507 -14.58 26.07 19.62
N PRO A 508 -15.37 25.91 20.71
CA PRO A 508 -16.81 26.16 20.67
C PRO A 508 -17.07 27.66 20.48
N ASP A 509 -18.20 27.99 19.84
CA ASP A 509 -18.66 29.38 19.64
C ASP A 509 -17.59 30.33 19.08
N MET A 510 -16.89 29.88 18.04
CA MET A 510 -15.73 30.58 17.44
C MET A 510 -15.96 32.09 17.28
N PRO A 511 -14.99 32.94 17.68
CA PRO A 511 -15.09 34.39 17.65
C PRO A 511 -14.91 34.95 16.23
N LEU A 512 -15.75 34.49 15.30
CA LEU A 512 -15.73 34.89 13.89
C LEU A 512 -17.07 35.52 13.51
N PRO A 513 -17.08 36.51 12.60
CA PRO A 513 -18.31 37.09 12.10
C PRO A 513 -19.18 36.02 11.42
N VAL A 514 -20.49 36.04 11.68
CA VAL A 514 -21.42 35.06 11.09
C VAL A 514 -21.72 35.44 9.64
N LEU A 515 -21.50 34.50 8.72
CA LEU A 515 -21.92 34.66 7.33
C LEU A 515 -23.38 34.24 7.18
N THR A 516 -24.26 35.20 6.94
CA THR A 516 -25.71 34.96 6.84
C THR A 516 -26.19 34.75 5.41
N ARG A 517 -25.62 35.49 4.45
CA ARG A 517 -25.93 35.39 3.02
C ARG A 517 -24.81 35.99 2.18
N ILE A 518 -24.67 35.50 0.95
CA ILE A 518 -23.90 36.16 -0.10
C ILE A 518 -24.92 36.77 -1.07
N VAL A 519 -24.74 38.05 -1.39
CA VAL A 519 -25.61 38.76 -2.36
C VAL A 519 -24.73 39.44 -3.40
N GLU A 520 -25.09 39.29 -4.66
CA GLU A 520 -24.47 40.02 -5.76
C GLU A 520 -25.38 41.17 -6.17
N ALA A 521 -24.82 42.39 -6.22
CA ALA A 521 -25.53 43.58 -6.69
C ALA A 521 -24.98 43.96 -8.08
N PRO A 522 -25.82 44.07 -9.12
CA PRO A 522 -25.36 44.52 -10.42
C PRO A 522 -24.89 45.97 -10.33
N VAL A 523 -23.66 46.23 -10.76
CA VAL A 523 -23.13 47.59 -10.90
C VAL A 523 -23.32 48.01 -12.35
N PHE A 524 -24.24 48.94 -12.58
CA PHE A 524 -24.44 49.58 -13.88
C PHE A 524 -23.48 50.76 -14.01
N ALA A 525 -22.71 50.83 -15.10
CA ALA A 525 -21.98 52.02 -15.48
C ALA A 525 -22.94 53.04 -16.12
N SER A 526 -22.64 54.34 -15.99
CA SER A 526 -23.38 55.38 -16.71
C SER A 526 -23.18 55.21 -18.22
N ASP A 527 -24.30 55.26 -18.94
CA ASP A 527 -24.45 55.17 -20.39
C ASP A 527 -23.70 56.25 -21.18
#